data_AF-A0A2M8HN89-F1
#
_entry.id   AF-A0A2M8HN89-F1
#
_cell.length_a   1.000
_cell.length_b   1.000
_cell.length_c   1.000
_cell.angle_alpha   90.00
_cell.angle_beta   90.00
_cell.angle_gamma   90.00
#
_symmetry.space_group_name_H-M   'P 1'
#
loop_
_entity.id
_entity.type
_entity.pdbx_description
1 polymer ?
#
loop_
_entity_poly.entity_id
_entity_poly.type
_entity_poly.pdbx_seq_one_letter_code
_entity_poly.pdbx_strand_id
1 'polypeptide(L)'
;MRSSNRLLTNQLDEFVQPKETYQEVLLSPIFIPVGTISLLTDALLLHPISVIPKSLSKTYEIIWFKPQGGVIRQSFLFLPKIVLTPITLIVTWLGYSIFDI
;
A
#
# COMPACT_ATOMS: atom_id res chain seq x y z
N MET A 1 0.40 -0.64 -18.46
CA MET A 1 -0.39 -0.79 -17.22
C MET A 1 0.17 0.19 -16.20
N ARG A 2 -0.57 1.25 -15.83
CA ARG A 2 -0.12 2.19 -14.79
C ARG A 2 -0.31 1.54 -13.42
N SER A 3 0.75 1.48 -12.62
CA SER A 3 0.66 0.96 -11.26
C SER A 3 0.03 2.02 -10.36
N SER A 4 -1.02 1.65 -9.63
CA SER A 4 -1.64 2.51 -8.61
C SER A 4 -0.68 2.89 -7.48
N ASN A 5 0.44 2.17 -7.37
CA ASN A 5 1.42 2.32 -6.30
C ASN A 5 2.46 3.42 -6.62
N ARG A 6 2.37 4.09 -7.77
CA ARG A 6 3.34 5.09 -8.26
C ARG A 6 2.67 6.38 -8.72
N LEU A 7 1.91 7.01 -7.84
CA LEU A 7 1.07 8.16 -8.18
C LEU A 7 1.92 9.34 -8.70
N LEU A 8 2.92 9.77 -7.92
CA LEU A 8 3.73 10.93 -8.24
C LEU A 8 4.68 10.64 -9.41
N THR A 9 5.18 9.41 -9.50
CA THR A 9 6.07 9.01 -10.60
C THR A 9 5.29 8.99 -11.92
N ASN A 10 4.06 8.44 -11.93
CA ASN A 10 3.21 8.45 -13.12
C ASN A 10 2.87 9.89 -13.56
N GLN A 11 2.66 10.81 -12.61
CA GLN A 11 2.40 12.23 -12.92
C GLN A 11 3.65 12.92 -13.48
N LEU A 12 4.84 12.60 -12.97
CA LEU A 12 6.08 13.14 -13.49
C LEU A 12 6.32 12.67 -14.93
N ASP A 13 6.09 11.40 -15.22
CA ASP A 13 6.18 10.86 -16.58
C ASP A 13 5.20 11.54 -17.54
N GLU A 14 3.99 11.85 -17.08
CA GLU A 14 3.00 12.59 -17.89
C GLU A 14 3.43 14.02 -18.22
N PHE A 15 4.09 14.70 -17.28
CA PHE A 15 4.47 16.10 -17.42
C PHE A 15 5.69 16.29 -18.34
N VAL A 16 6.63 15.34 -18.33
CA VAL A 16 7.95 15.53 -18.95
C VAL A 16 8.00 15.15 -20.42
N GLN A 17 7.12 14.25 -20.87
CA GLN A 17 6.99 13.70 -22.24
C GLN A 17 7.95 14.30 -23.29
N PRO A 18 9.23 13.89 -23.27
CA PRO A 18 10.22 14.40 -24.20
C PRO A 18 9.96 13.80 -25.58
N LYS A 19 9.99 14.64 -26.61
CA LYS A 19 9.68 14.20 -27.99
C LYS A 19 10.90 13.59 -28.70
N GLU A 20 12.10 13.91 -28.22
CA GLU A 20 13.37 13.57 -28.85
C GLU A 20 14.42 13.15 -27.80
N THR A 21 15.28 12.18 -28.13
CA THR A 21 16.26 11.58 -27.18
C THR A 21 17.26 12.58 -26.60
N TYR A 22 17.61 13.65 -27.32
CA TYR A 22 18.52 14.67 -26.79
C TYR A 22 17.89 15.50 -25.66
N GLN A 23 16.56 15.64 -25.66
CA GLN A 23 15.82 16.37 -24.62
C GLN A 23 15.81 15.58 -23.31
N GLU A 24 15.73 14.23 -23.37
CA GLU A 24 15.87 13.37 -22.19
C GLU A 24 17.22 13.57 -21.51
N VAL A 25 18.30 13.57 -22.29
CA VAL A 25 19.67 13.73 -21.74
C VAL A 25 19.86 15.10 -21.12
N LEU A 26 19.36 16.17 -21.75
CA LEU A 26 19.48 17.53 -21.24
C LEU A 26 18.69 17.74 -19.95
N LEU A 27 17.51 17.13 -19.85
CA LEU A 27 16.61 17.24 -18.72
C LEU A 27 16.98 16.28 -17.58
N SER A 28 17.75 15.22 -17.87
CA SER A 28 18.17 14.19 -16.92
C SER A 28 18.77 14.70 -15.60
N PRO A 29 19.61 15.75 -15.54
CA PRO A 29 20.22 16.17 -14.27
C PRO A 29 19.20 16.69 -13.25
N ILE A 30 18.03 17.14 -13.71
CA ILE A 30 16.95 17.66 -12.87
C ILE A 30 15.93 16.56 -12.59
N PHE A 31 15.53 15.81 -13.62
CA PHE A 31 14.48 14.80 -13.48
C PHE A 31 14.94 13.52 -12.80
N ILE A 32 16.22 13.17 -12.84
CA ILE A 32 16.73 12.02 -12.07
C ILE A 32 16.55 12.25 -10.56
N PRO A 33 17.02 13.37 -9.96
CA PRO A 33 16.74 13.67 -8.56
C PRO A 33 15.25 13.74 -8.22
N VAL A 34 14.46 14.48 -9.02
CA VAL A 34 13.02 14.67 -8.75
C VAL A 34 12.25 13.35 -8.88
N GLY A 35 12.53 12.57 -9.92
CA GLY A 35 11.95 11.24 -10.12
C GLY A 35 12.32 10.26 -9.01
N THR A 36 13.55 10.34 -8.50
CA THR A 36 13.98 9.52 -7.35
C THR A 36 13.19 9.88 -6.09
N ILE A 37 13.07 11.17 -5.76
CA ILE A 37 12.30 11.62 -4.59
C ILE A 37 10.82 11.25 -4.74
N SER A 38 10.27 11.41 -5.93
CA SER A 38 8.90 11.03 -6.28
C SER A 38 8.67 9.54 -6.05
N LEU A 39 9.56 8.68 -6.58
CA LEU A 39 9.49 7.24 -6.40
C LEU A 39 9.64 6.81 -4.95
N LEU A 40 10.54 7.45 -4.19
CA LEU A 40 10.71 7.18 -2.76
C LEU A 40 9.46 7.58 -1.98
N THR A 41 8.84 8.71 -2.33
CA THR A 41 7.60 9.18 -1.70
C THR A 41 6.44 8.24 -2.00
N ASP A 42 6.33 7.80 -3.26
CA ASP A 42 5.35 6.80 -3.68
C ASP A 42 5.51 5.50 -2.87
N ALA A 43 6.75 4.98 -2.77
CA ALA A 43 7.03 3.70 -2.11
C ALA A 43 6.93 3.74 -0.59
N LEU A 44 7.40 4.81 0.06
CA LEU A 44 7.52 4.88 1.52
C LEU A 44 6.30 5.49 2.20
N LEU A 45 5.50 6.29 1.49
CA LEU A 45 4.38 7.03 2.07
C LEU A 45 3.07 6.68 1.37
N LEU A 46 2.97 6.92 0.07
CA LEU A 46 1.67 6.82 -0.61
C LEU A 46 1.19 5.37 -0.72
N HIS A 47 2.08 4.43 -1.04
CA HIS A 47 1.73 3.01 -1.13
C HIS A 47 1.31 2.43 0.23
N PRO A 48 2.06 2.61 1.34
CA PRO A 48 1.60 2.16 2.65
C PRO A 48 0.24 2.77 3.07
N ILE A 49 -0.03 4.03 2.73
CA ILE A 49 -1.33 4.66 3.03
C ILE A 49 -2.45 4.04 2.17
N SER A 50 -2.20 3.80 0.88
CA SER A 50 -3.22 3.30 -0.05
C SER A 50 -3.69 1.89 0.30
N VAL A 51 -2.86 1.07 0.96
CA VAL A 51 -3.20 -0.31 1.31
C VAL A 51 -3.94 -0.47 2.65
N ILE A 52 -4.14 0.61 3.42
CA ILE A 52 -4.88 0.57 4.70
C ILE A 52 -6.30 0.00 4.56
N PRO A 53 -7.12 0.39 3.57
CA PRO A 53 -8.47 -0.17 3.42
C PRO A 53 -8.45 -1.67 3.11
N LYS A 54 -7.43 -2.13 2.35
CA LYS A 54 -7.22 -3.53 1.99
C LYS A 54 -6.81 -4.35 3.23
N SER A 55 -5.91 -3.83 4.05
CA SER A 55 -5.48 -4.49 5.30
C SER A 55 -6.60 -4.57 6.34
N LEU A 56 -7.44 -3.53 6.45
CA LEU A 56 -8.65 -3.57 7.28
C LEU A 56 -9.61 -4.66 6.82
N SER A 57 -9.90 -4.71 5.52
CA SER A 57 -10.79 -5.72 4.94
C SER A 57 -10.25 -7.13 5.19
N LYS A 58 -8.93 -7.33 5.05
CA LYS A 58 -8.30 -8.63 5.31
C LYS A 58 -8.32 -9.02 6.78
N THR A 59 -8.08 -8.06 7.68
CA THR A 59 -8.18 -8.28 9.13
C THR A 59 -9.58 -8.71 9.55
N TYR A 60 -10.60 -8.07 8.97
CA TYR A 60 -11.99 -8.47 9.16
C TYR A 60 -12.24 -9.91 8.67
N GLU A 61 -11.73 -10.27 7.50
CA GLU A 61 -11.85 -11.63 6.98
C GLU A 61 -11.22 -12.68 7.91
N ILE A 62 -10.01 -12.39 8.43
CA ILE A 62 -9.23 -13.32 9.27
C ILE A 62 -9.88 -13.52 10.65
N ILE A 63 -10.35 -12.44 11.29
CA ILE A 63 -10.77 -12.48 12.70
C ILE A 63 -12.29 -12.63 12.84
N TRP A 64 -13.05 -11.99 11.97
CA TRP A 64 -14.47 -11.71 12.20
C TRP A 64 -15.42 -12.42 11.22
N PHE A 65 -15.05 -12.57 9.94
CA PHE A 65 -15.97 -12.98 8.87
C PHE A 65 -16.45 -14.45 8.92
N LYS A 66 -15.69 -15.36 9.56
CA LYS A 66 -16.05 -16.79 9.65
C LYS A 66 -16.01 -17.33 11.09
N PRO A 67 -17.03 -17.02 11.92
CA PRO A 67 -17.12 -17.60 13.25
C PRO A 67 -17.34 -19.11 13.17
N GLN A 68 -16.35 -19.90 13.56
CA GLN A 68 -16.50 -21.36 13.71
C GLN A 68 -17.06 -21.68 15.11
N GLY A 69 -18.22 -22.35 15.17
CA GLY A 69 -18.86 -22.80 16.40
C GLY A 69 -20.06 -21.96 16.87
N GLY A 70 -20.73 -22.42 17.92
CA GLY A 70 -21.94 -21.79 18.47
C GLY A 70 -21.68 -20.48 19.24
N VAL A 71 -22.77 -19.79 19.60
CA VAL A 71 -22.76 -18.46 20.23
C VAL A 71 -21.87 -18.40 21.48
N ILE A 72 -21.96 -19.40 22.37
CA ILE A 72 -21.18 -19.44 23.61
C ILE A 72 -19.66 -19.42 23.32
N ARG A 73 -19.21 -20.23 22.36
CA ARG A 73 -17.79 -20.27 21.95
C ARG A 73 -17.34 -18.92 21.37
N GLN A 74 -18.20 -18.26 20.58
CA GLN A 74 -17.89 -16.93 20.05
C GLN A 74 -17.79 -15.87 21.14
N SER A 75 -18.62 -15.94 22.20
CA SER A 75 -18.53 -15.04 23.35
C SER A 75 -17.19 -15.17 24.08
N PHE A 76 -16.69 -16.39 24.30
CA PHE A 76 -15.36 -16.61 24.88
C PHE A 76 -14.22 -16.12 23.97
N LEU A 77 -14.39 -16.22 22.65
CA LEU A 77 -13.40 -15.76 21.68
C LEU A 77 -13.45 -14.27 21.40
N PHE A 78 -14.46 -13.55 21.90
CA PHE A 78 -14.61 -12.12 21.64
C PHE A 78 -13.44 -11.28 22.15
N LEU A 79 -13.05 -11.47 23.42
CA LEU A 79 -11.93 -10.72 24.02
C LEU A 79 -10.60 -11.02 23.30
N PRO A 80 -10.24 -12.30 23.04
CA PRO A 80 -9.06 -12.61 22.22
C PRO A 80 -9.10 -11.97 20.83
N LYS A 81 -10.25 -11.97 20.15
CA LYS A 81 -10.39 -11.36 18.80
C LYS A 81 -10.13 -9.85 18.83
N ILE A 82 -10.60 -9.14 19.85
CA ILE A 82 -10.32 -7.71 20.02
C ILE A 82 -8.82 -7.48 20.17
N VAL A 83 -8.16 -8.24 21.05
CA VAL A 83 -6.71 -8.10 21.28
C VAL A 83 -5.89 -8.42 20.03
N LEU A 84 -6.32 -9.42 19.26
CA LEU A 84 -5.64 -9.82 18.02
C LEU A 84 -5.92 -8.89 16.84
N THR A 85 -6.96 -8.06 16.89
CA THR A 85 -7.34 -7.15 15.79
C THR A 85 -6.24 -6.15 15.43
N PRO A 86 -5.69 -5.34 16.37
CA PRO A 86 -4.62 -4.40 16.03
C PRO A 86 -3.35 -5.12 15.55
N ILE A 87 -3.03 -6.29 16.11
CA ILE A 87 -1.85 -7.07 15.71
C ILE A 87 -1.99 -7.56 14.27
N THR A 88 -3.14 -8.16 13.94
CA THR A 88 -3.42 -8.67 12.60
C THR A 88 -3.49 -7.55 11.58
N LEU A 89 -4.03 -6.38 11.98
CA LEU A 89 -4.03 -5.19 11.13
C LEU A 89 -2.61 -4.73 10.79
N ILE A 90 -1.72 -4.64 11.79
CA ILE A 90 -0.33 -4.23 11.56
C ILE A 90 0.38 -5.23 10.65
N VAL A 91 0.23 -6.53 10.91
CA VAL A 91 0.87 -7.58 10.10
C VAL A 91 0.37 -7.56 8.66
N THR A 92 -0.95 -7.48 8.45
CA THR A 92 -1.53 -7.42 7.10
C THR A 92 -1.14 -6.12 6.38
N TRP A 93 -1.17 -4.99 7.07
CA TRP A 93 -0.75 -3.69 6.53
C TRP A 93 0.71 -3.69 6.11
N LEU A 94 1.63 -4.21 6.93
CA LEU A 94 3.04 -4.37 6.57
C LEU A 94 3.21 -5.32 5.39
N GLY A 95 2.47 -6.44 5.37
CA GLY A 95 2.48 -7.39 4.25
C GLY A 95 2.11 -6.74 2.92
N TYR A 96 1.02 -5.98 2.89
CA TYR A 96 0.61 -5.23 1.69
C TYR A 96 1.57 -4.09 1.34
N SER A 97 2.13 -3.41 2.34
CA SER A 97 3.04 -2.27 2.13
C SER A 97 4.39 -2.71 1.53
N ILE A 98 4.89 -3.88 1.92
CA ILE A 98 6.22 -4.36 1.49
C ILE A 98 6.12 -5.27 0.26
N PHE A 99 5.15 -6.18 0.24
CA PHE A 99 5.10 -7.27 -0.74
C PHE A 99 3.93 -7.19 -1.72
N ASP A 100 2.97 -6.29 -1.50
CA ASP A 100 1.74 -6.15 -2.31
C ASP A 100 0.95 -7.47 -2.48
N ILE A 101 0.97 -8.34 -1.45
CA ILE A 101 0.31 -9.67 -1.43
C ILE A 101 -1.05 -9.60 -0.77
#